data_AF-A0A3M1T3W6-F1
#
_entry.id   AF-A0A3M1T3W6-F1
#
_cell.length_a   1.000
_cell.length_b   1.000
_cell.length_c   1.000
_cell.angle_alpha   90.00
_cell.angle_beta   90.00
_cell.angle_gamma   90.00
#
_symmetry.space_group_name_H-M   'P 1'
#
loop_
_entity.id
_entity.type
_entity.pdbx_description
1 polymer ?
#
loop_
_entity_poly.entity_id
_entity_poly.type
_entity_poly.pdbx_seq_one_letter_code
_entity_poly.pdbx_strand_id
1 'polypeptide(L)'
;MSTQAAPTLDCACGHRIPIEGRRIGDGVTCDACGAYRVVLRSRVRGEVPPAAARAGGLTAAEREEVAEALRRIKLRRVGHAARHLELYPSWAVFVAGLQFYLSAVLAGQNLIALGQEARGRRLQVFGVASYVVLGLLLLGAAFFAPQVPFPALAAVASLIPLAFATYFTWVQHAPASAAREAGARKASVVLPLLFGLILAIAQAFALWFLRIRLEGPFLGA
;
A
#
# COMPACT_ATOMS: atom_id res chain seq x y z
N MET A 1 55.91 8.38 -8.36
CA MET A 1 54.69 9.15 -8.66
C MET A 1 53.59 8.14 -9.00
N SER A 2 52.58 7.96 -8.13
CA SER A 2 51.49 7.02 -8.41
C SER A 2 50.55 7.63 -9.45
N THR A 3 50.41 6.98 -10.61
CA THR A 3 49.34 7.24 -11.57
C THR A 3 48.01 6.83 -10.96
N GLN A 4 47.43 7.69 -10.12
CA GLN A 4 46.05 7.51 -9.70
C GLN A 4 45.18 7.63 -10.94
N ALA A 5 44.54 6.52 -11.32
CA ALA A 5 43.58 6.51 -12.42
C ALA A 5 42.50 7.56 -12.16
N ALA A 6 42.24 8.40 -13.16
CA ALA A 6 41.24 9.45 -13.08
C ALA A 6 39.89 8.88 -12.61
N PRO A 7 39.16 9.57 -11.71
CA PRO A 7 37.86 9.11 -11.27
C PRO A 7 36.92 9.02 -12.48
N THR A 8 36.11 7.97 -12.52
CA THR A 8 35.19 7.70 -13.64
C THR A 8 33.75 7.55 -13.15
N LEU A 9 32.80 8.06 -13.93
CA LEU A 9 31.36 7.92 -13.72
C LEU A 9 30.80 6.88 -14.69
N ASP A 10 30.10 5.87 -14.16
CA ASP A 10 29.41 4.87 -14.98
C ASP A 10 28.08 5.46 -15.53
N CYS A 11 27.99 5.66 -16.85
CA CYS A 11 26.76 6.10 -17.52
C CYS A 11 25.79 4.91 -17.73
N ALA A 12 24.48 5.20 -17.83
CA ALA A 12 23.47 4.16 -18.10
C ALA A 12 23.64 3.46 -19.46
N CYS A 13 24.30 4.11 -20.43
CA CYS A 13 24.65 3.50 -21.72
C CYS A 13 25.85 2.54 -21.65
N GLY A 14 26.44 2.34 -20.46
CA GLY A 14 27.62 1.48 -20.25
C GLY A 14 28.96 2.18 -20.47
N HIS A 15 28.96 3.42 -20.98
CA HIS A 15 30.18 4.21 -21.16
C HIS A 15 30.69 4.77 -19.82
N ARG A 16 32.01 4.75 -19.65
CA ARG A 16 32.68 5.38 -18.49
C ARG A 16 33.10 6.80 -18.86
N ILE A 17 32.68 7.78 -18.06
CA ILE A 17 33.00 9.19 -18.31
C ILE A 17 34.10 9.60 -17.33
N PRO A 18 35.28 10.05 -17.80
CA PRO A 18 36.30 10.60 -16.90
C PRO A 18 35.79 11.90 -16.28
N ILE A 19 35.91 12.04 -14.96
CA ILE A 19 35.40 13.18 -14.20
C ILE A 19 36.52 13.93 -13.48
N GLU A 20 37.64 14.15 -14.17
CA GLU A 20 38.80 14.88 -13.66
C GLU A 20 38.40 16.28 -13.17
N GLY A 21 38.75 16.60 -11.92
CA GLY A 21 38.45 17.90 -11.30
C GLY A 21 36.97 18.17 -10.96
N ARG A 22 36.06 17.23 -11.22
CA ARG A 22 34.62 17.37 -10.89
C ARG A 22 34.34 16.88 -9.47
N ARG A 23 33.29 17.41 -8.85
CA ARG A 23 32.86 17.09 -7.49
C ARG A 23 31.56 16.29 -7.50
N ILE A 24 31.26 15.62 -6.39
CA ILE A 24 29.96 14.96 -6.20
C ILE A 24 28.85 16.03 -6.25
N GLY A 25 27.92 15.92 -7.19
CA GLY A 25 26.85 16.90 -7.43
C GLY A 25 27.07 17.79 -8.66
N ASP A 26 28.21 17.69 -9.35
CA ASP A 26 28.39 18.35 -10.64
C ASP A 26 27.66 17.62 -11.77
N GLY A 27 27.17 18.38 -12.74
CA GLY A 27 26.61 17.86 -13.98
C GLY A 27 27.68 17.57 -15.03
N VAL A 28 27.53 16.45 -15.73
CA VAL A 28 28.39 16.00 -16.82
C VAL A 28 27.50 15.42 -17.92
N THR A 29 27.77 15.75 -19.18
CA THR A 29 27.08 15.16 -20.32
C THR A 29 27.89 13.97 -20.82
N CYS A 30 27.22 12.85 -21.10
CA CYS A 30 27.87 11.68 -21.68
C CYS A 30 28.18 11.91 -23.16
N ASP A 31 29.45 11.86 -23.56
CA ASP A 31 29.86 12.06 -24.95
C ASP A 31 29.27 11.00 -25.91
N ALA A 32 29.04 9.79 -25.41
CA ALA A 32 28.57 8.67 -26.24
C ALA A 32 27.06 8.72 -26.53
N CYS A 33 26.23 9.21 -25.61
CA CYS A 33 24.77 9.21 -25.77
C CYS A 33 24.10 10.57 -25.57
N GLY A 34 24.88 11.63 -25.35
CA GLY A 34 24.37 12.98 -25.09
C GLY A 34 23.59 13.14 -23.78
N ALA A 35 23.45 12.08 -22.97
CA ALA A 35 22.63 12.12 -21.76
C ALA A 35 23.33 12.93 -20.66
N TYR A 36 22.60 13.88 -20.08
CA TYR A 36 23.03 14.59 -18.88
C TYR A 36 23.04 13.66 -17.66
N ARG A 37 24.09 13.76 -16.85
CA ARG A 37 24.32 12.96 -15.65
C ARG A 37 24.89 13.81 -14.52
N VAL A 38 24.33 13.66 -13.33
CA VAL A 38 24.91 14.19 -12.10
C VAL A 38 25.94 13.20 -11.54
N VAL A 39 27.09 13.72 -11.13
CA VAL A 39 28.15 12.95 -10.46
C VAL A 39 27.67 12.53 -9.08
N LEU A 40 27.13 11.32 -8.98
CA LEU A 40 26.65 10.73 -7.72
C LEU A 40 27.71 9.79 -7.16
N ARG A 41 27.99 9.88 -5.84
CA ARG A 41 28.97 9.01 -5.16
C ARG A 41 28.74 7.51 -5.42
N SER A 42 27.50 7.10 -5.62
CA SER A 42 27.11 5.71 -5.88
C SER A 42 27.47 5.19 -7.29
N ARG A 43 27.82 6.06 -8.23
CA ARG A 43 28.16 5.70 -9.63
C ARG A 43 29.59 6.08 -10.02
N VAL A 44 30.36 6.58 -9.06
CA VAL A 44 31.73 7.02 -9.26
C VAL A 44 32.69 5.94 -8.77
N ARG A 45 33.67 5.60 -9.61
CA ARG A 45 34.84 4.80 -9.24
C ARG A 45 36.03 5.74 -9.04
N GLY A 46 36.60 5.74 -7.84
CA GLY A 46 37.68 6.63 -7.42
C GLY A 46 37.28 7.55 -6.25
N GLU A 47 38.26 8.28 -5.70
CA GLU A 47 38.01 9.30 -4.69
C GLU A 47 37.60 10.61 -5.37
N VAL A 48 36.48 11.18 -4.93
CA VAL A 48 35.99 12.47 -5.42
C VAL A 48 35.57 13.30 -4.21
N PRO A 49 36.04 14.55 -4.10
CA PRO A 49 35.69 15.41 -2.98
C PRO A 49 34.18 15.74 -2.97
N PRO A 50 33.57 15.87 -1.77
CA PRO A 50 32.18 16.31 -1.66
C PRO A 50 32.01 17.72 -2.26
N ALA A 51 30.83 18.03 -2.81
CA ALA A 51 30.52 19.39 -3.22
C ALA A 51 30.64 20.35 -2.03
N ALA A 52 31.26 21.51 -2.28
CA ALA A 52 31.03 22.68 -1.45
C ALA A 52 29.58 23.14 -1.69
N ALA A 53 28.89 23.64 -0.67
CA ALA A 53 27.51 24.11 -0.78
C ALA A 53 27.37 25.07 -1.99
N ARG A 54 26.67 24.63 -3.05
CA ARG A 54 26.42 25.46 -4.24
C ARG A 54 25.42 26.56 -3.87
N ALA A 55 25.84 27.81 -3.98
CA ALA A 55 24.99 28.98 -3.70
C ALA A 55 23.79 29.12 -4.67
N GLY A 56 23.84 28.46 -5.84
CA GLY A 56 22.85 28.62 -6.92
C GLY A 56 21.68 27.62 -6.96
N GLY A 57 21.58 26.67 -6.02
CA GLY A 57 20.56 25.62 -6.06
C GLY A 57 20.74 24.61 -7.22
N LEU A 58 19.81 23.66 -7.33
CA LEU A 58 19.80 22.63 -8.38
C LEU A 58 19.03 23.12 -9.61
N THR A 59 19.57 22.92 -10.81
CA THR A 59 18.86 23.10 -12.09
C THR A 59 17.73 22.09 -12.26
N ALA A 60 16.80 22.31 -13.20
CA ALA A 60 15.64 21.43 -13.40
C ALA A 60 16.04 19.97 -13.74
N ALA A 61 17.02 19.79 -14.63
CA ALA A 61 17.57 18.47 -14.97
C ALA A 61 18.30 17.80 -13.78
N GLU A 62 19.05 18.56 -12.98
CA GLU A 62 19.69 18.04 -11.76
C GLU A 62 18.65 17.62 -10.71
N ARG A 63 17.55 18.38 -10.56
CA ARG A 63 16.46 18.03 -9.63
C ARG A 63 15.80 16.72 -10.02
N GLU A 64 15.55 16.49 -11.31
CA GLU A 64 14.92 15.27 -11.79
C GLU A 64 15.82 14.05 -11.52
N GLU A 65 17.12 14.15 -11.80
CA GLU A 65 18.05 13.05 -11.55
C GLU A 65 18.32 12.82 -10.05
N VAL A 66 18.38 13.89 -9.25
CA VAL A 66 18.48 13.79 -7.78
C VAL A 66 17.20 13.18 -7.19
N ALA A 67 16.02 13.54 -7.69
CA ALA A 67 14.75 12.95 -7.27
C ALA A 67 14.68 11.46 -7.62
N GLU A 68 15.09 11.09 -8.83
CA GLU A 68 15.20 9.70 -9.29
C GLU A 68 16.19 8.90 -8.43
N ALA A 69 17.35 9.46 -8.11
CA ALA A 69 18.37 8.83 -7.26
C ALA A 69 17.89 8.69 -5.80
N LEU A 70 17.27 9.72 -5.23
CA LEU A 70 16.67 9.68 -3.91
C LEU A 70 15.52 8.66 -3.85
N ARG A 71 14.73 8.55 -4.92
CA ARG A 71 13.68 7.53 -5.04
C ARG A 71 14.30 6.13 -5.01
N ARG A 72 15.40 5.88 -5.74
CA ARG A 72 16.11 4.59 -5.69
C ARG A 72 16.77 4.31 -4.34
N ILE A 73 17.38 5.30 -3.69
CA ILE A 73 17.98 5.14 -2.35
C ILE A 73 16.88 4.87 -1.32
N LYS A 74 15.76 5.61 -1.40
CA LYS A 74 14.57 5.38 -0.58
C LYS A 74 14.03 3.98 -0.84
N LEU A 75 13.91 3.53 -2.09
CA LEU A 75 13.47 2.16 -2.43
C LEU A 75 14.43 1.09 -1.93
N ARG A 76 15.75 1.31 -1.94
CA ARG A 76 16.73 0.36 -1.37
C ARG A 76 16.67 0.30 0.15
N ARG A 77 16.55 1.45 0.83
CA ARG A 77 16.41 1.50 2.30
C ARG A 77 15.05 0.95 2.75
N VAL A 78 13.99 1.35 2.07
CA VAL A 78 12.63 0.81 2.26
C VAL A 78 12.63 -0.67 1.95
N GLY A 79 13.33 -1.15 0.91
CA GLY A 79 13.43 -2.58 0.64
C GLY A 79 14.19 -3.36 1.70
N HIS A 80 15.28 -2.80 2.22
CA HIS A 80 16.01 -3.42 3.31
C HIS A 80 15.20 -3.47 4.61
N ALA A 81 14.43 -2.42 4.90
CA ALA A 81 13.49 -2.36 6.02
C ALA A 81 12.25 -3.24 5.78
N ALA A 82 11.80 -3.36 4.52
CA ALA A 82 10.60 -4.09 4.14
C ALA A 82 10.81 -5.59 4.08
N ARG A 83 12.06 -6.09 3.97
CA ARG A 83 12.35 -7.54 4.04
C ARG A 83 11.81 -8.24 5.28
N HIS A 84 11.65 -7.50 6.38
CA HIS A 84 11.12 -8.00 7.64
C HIS A 84 9.63 -7.68 7.83
N LEU A 85 9.01 -6.99 6.86
CA LEU A 85 7.58 -6.68 6.89
C LEU A 85 6.79 -7.82 6.25
N GLU A 86 5.83 -8.32 7.01
CA GLU A 86 4.82 -9.26 6.53
C GLU A 86 3.53 -8.49 6.24
N LEU A 87 3.12 -8.47 4.97
CA LEU A 87 1.92 -7.78 4.51
C LEU A 87 0.86 -8.78 4.07
N TYR A 88 -0.39 -8.55 4.47
CA TYR A 88 -1.51 -9.34 3.98
C TYR A 88 -1.64 -9.21 2.46
N PRO A 89 -1.79 -10.33 1.71
CA PRO A 89 -1.97 -10.27 0.27
C PRO A 89 -3.32 -9.66 -0.09
N SER A 90 -3.36 -8.93 -1.20
CA SER A 90 -4.52 -8.13 -1.62
C SER A 90 -5.76 -8.98 -1.86
N TRP A 91 -5.60 -10.20 -2.40
CA TRP A 91 -6.70 -11.13 -2.56
C TRP A 91 -7.28 -11.58 -1.22
N ALA A 92 -6.46 -11.77 -0.17
CA ALA A 92 -6.96 -12.20 1.14
C ALA A 92 -7.74 -11.06 1.81
N VAL A 93 -7.27 -9.82 1.63
CA VAL A 93 -8.01 -8.63 2.10
C VAL A 93 -9.33 -8.47 1.34
N PHE A 94 -9.35 -8.78 0.05
CA PHE A 94 -10.56 -8.74 -0.77
C PHE A 94 -11.54 -9.87 -0.43
N VAL A 95 -11.07 -11.11 -0.22
CA VAL A 95 -11.91 -12.26 0.18
C VAL A 95 -12.49 -12.03 1.58
N ALA A 96 -11.73 -11.42 2.49
CA ALA A 96 -12.26 -10.92 3.76
C ALA A 96 -13.31 -9.80 3.60
N GLY A 97 -13.52 -9.33 2.37
CA GLY A 97 -14.44 -8.26 1.97
C GLY A 97 -15.91 -8.51 2.20
N LEU A 98 -16.30 -9.79 2.21
CA LEU A 98 -17.62 -10.21 2.67
C LEU A 98 -17.85 -9.82 4.15
N GLN A 99 -16.78 -9.48 4.86
CA GLN A 99 -16.74 -9.05 6.26
C GLN A 99 -16.01 -7.70 6.37
N PHE A 100 -16.43 -6.72 5.58
CA PHE A 100 -15.74 -5.43 5.31
C PHE A 100 -14.97 -4.74 6.46
N TYR A 101 -15.39 -4.88 7.73
CA TYR A 101 -14.61 -4.48 8.89
C TYR A 101 -13.21 -5.13 8.89
N LEU A 102 -13.14 -6.43 8.61
CA LEU A 102 -11.92 -7.23 8.57
C LEU A 102 -11.02 -6.77 7.42
N SER A 103 -11.59 -6.42 6.26
CA SER A 103 -10.83 -5.80 5.17
C SER A 103 -10.21 -4.47 5.58
N ALA A 104 -10.95 -3.64 6.32
CA ALA A 104 -10.44 -2.38 6.87
C ALA A 104 -9.32 -2.61 7.89
N VAL A 105 -9.48 -3.63 8.75
CA VAL A 105 -8.48 -3.99 9.76
C VAL A 105 -7.18 -4.45 9.11
N LEU A 106 -7.26 -5.41 8.18
CA LEU A 106 -6.10 -5.96 7.49
C LEU A 106 -5.44 -4.91 6.60
N ALA A 107 -6.22 -4.08 5.91
CA ALA A 107 -5.69 -2.96 5.13
C ALA A 107 -5.01 -1.91 6.02
N GLY A 108 -5.59 -1.63 7.17
CA GLY A 108 -5.00 -0.74 8.17
C GLY A 108 -3.70 -1.29 8.75
N GLN A 109 -3.64 -2.59 9.04
CA GLN A 109 -2.41 -3.26 9.53
C GLN A 109 -1.30 -3.19 8.49
N ASN A 110 -1.61 -3.40 7.20
CA ASN A 110 -0.64 -3.22 6.12
C ASN A 110 -0.10 -1.77 6.06
N LEU A 111 -0.97 -0.76 6.23
CA LEU A 111 -0.53 0.64 6.25
C LEU A 111 0.32 0.99 7.48
N ILE A 112 -0.01 0.45 8.65
CA ILE A 112 0.77 0.61 9.89
C ILE A 112 2.15 -0.03 9.71
N ALA A 113 2.20 -1.26 9.19
CA ALA A 113 3.44 -1.97 8.89
C ALA A 113 4.36 -1.17 7.95
N LEU A 114 3.77 -0.38 7.05
CA LEU A 114 4.49 0.50 6.13
C LEU A 114 4.85 1.88 6.71
N GLY A 115 4.64 2.11 8.01
CA GLY A 115 4.94 3.36 8.71
C GLY A 115 3.88 4.46 8.52
N GLN A 116 2.71 4.16 7.94
CA GLN A 116 1.60 5.10 7.81
C GLN A 116 0.59 4.93 8.97
N GLU A 117 1.05 5.04 10.21
CA GLU A 117 0.26 4.71 11.40
C GLU A 117 -1.07 5.46 11.48
N ALA A 118 -1.06 6.78 11.31
CA ALA A 118 -2.26 7.60 11.39
C ALA A 118 -3.31 7.20 10.34
N ARG A 119 -2.86 6.89 9.11
CA ARG A 119 -3.75 6.48 8.02
C ARG A 119 -4.30 5.07 8.27
N GLY A 120 -3.45 4.14 8.72
CA GLY A 120 -3.87 2.79 9.05
C GLY A 120 -4.87 2.75 10.21
N ARG A 121 -4.61 3.48 11.31
CA ARG A 121 -5.56 3.59 12.44
C ARG A 121 -6.89 4.21 12.04
N ARG A 122 -6.89 5.29 11.24
CA ARG A 122 -8.13 5.87 10.70
C ARG A 122 -8.93 4.85 9.88
N LEU A 123 -8.25 4.05 9.06
CA LEU A 123 -8.89 2.99 8.27
C LEU A 123 -9.54 1.92 9.16
N GLN A 124 -8.85 1.50 10.22
CA GLN A 124 -9.37 0.52 11.19
C GLN A 124 -10.60 1.07 11.92
N VAL A 125 -10.53 2.30 12.42
CA VAL A 125 -11.65 2.97 13.10
C VAL A 125 -12.83 3.10 12.16
N PHE A 126 -12.61 3.53 10.92
CA PHE A 126 -13.67 3.68 9.93
C PHE A 126 -14.34 2.33 9.64
N GLY A 127 -13.58 1.24 9.50
CA GLY A 127 -14.12 -0.10 9.32
C GLY A 127 -14.96 -0.60 10.50
N VAL A 128 -14.48 -0.40 11.73
CA VAL A 128 -15.24 -0.79 12.94
C VAL A 128 -16.51 0.06 13.08
N ALA A 129 -16.41 1.38 12.91
CA ALA A 129 -17.54 2.28 13.03
C ALA A 129 -18.61 1.98 11.98
N SER A 130 -18.21 1.77 10.73
CA SER A 130 -19.14 1.42 9.66
C SER A 130 -19.79 0.05 9.86
N TYR A 131 -19.09 -0.92 10.46
CA TYR A 131 -19.69 -2.19 10.89
C TYR A 131 -20.77 -2.03 11.96
N VAL A 132 -20.51 -1.22 12.99
CA VAL A 132 -21.51 -0.93 14.03
C VAL A 132 -22.73 -0.22 13.42
N VAL A 133 -22.51 0.78 12.57
CA VAL A 133 -23.60 1.51 11.89
C VAL A 133 -24.42 0.58 11.00
N LEU A 134 -23.78 -0.27 10.19
CA LEU A 134 -24.49 -1.22 9.34
C LEU A 134 -25.32 -2.20 10.17
N GLY A 135 -24.75 -2.72 11.27
CA GLY A 135 -25.47 -3.59 12.21
C GLY A 135 -26.71 -2.92 12.80
N LEU A 136 -26.60 -1.66 13.24
CA LEU A 136 -27.73 -0.89 13.76
C LEU A 136 -28.81 -0.62 12.69
N LEU A 137 -28.41 -0.34 11.45
CA LEU A 137 -29.34 -0.15 10.35
C LEU A 137 -30.09 -1.43 10.00
N LEU A 138 -29.40 -2.57 9.94
CA LEU A 138 -30.02 -3.87 9.67
C LEU A 138 -30.96 -4.30 10.81
N LEU A 139 -30.55 -4.07 12.06
CA LEU A 139 -31.40 -4.28 13.23
C LEU A 139 -32.65 -3.39 13.16
N GLY A 140 -32.46 -2.09 12.92
CA GLY A 140 -33.56 -1.13 12.80
C GLY A 140 -34.54 -1.52 11.70
N ALA A 141 -34.05 -1.94 10.53
CA ALA A 141 -34.89 -2.42 9.44
C ALA A 141 -35.69 -3.68 9.81
N ALA A 142 -35.07 -4.63 10.52
CA ALA A 142 -35.72 -5.86 10.96
C ALA A 142 -36.86 -5.62 11.97
N PHE A 143 -36.73 -4.63 12.85
CA PHE A 143 -37.72 -4.35 13.90
C PHE A 143 -38.77 -3.31 13.51
N PHE A 144 -38.41 -2.28 12.74
CA PHE A 144 -39.28 -1.12 12.48
C PHE A 144 -39.80 -1.06 11.04
N ALA A 145 -39.34 -1.93 10.15
CA ALA A 145 -39.77 -1.95 8.75
C ALA A 145 -39.97 -3.38 8.20
N PRO A 146 -40.84 -4.21 8.83
CA PRO A 146 -41.11 -5.58 8.39
C PRO A 146 -41.64 -5.69 6.95
N GLN A 147 -42.17 -4.60 6.40
CA GLN A 147 -42.63 -4.49 5.01
C GLN A 147 -41.50 -4.38 3.97
N VAL A 148 -40.23 -4.22 4.37
CA VAL A 148 -39.12 -4.18 3.41
C VAL A 148 -38.91 -5.60 2.86
N PRO A 149 -38.95 -5.78 1.52
CA PRO A 149 -38.81 -7.11 0.93
C PRO A 149 -37.42 -7.68 1.26
N PHE A 150 -37.40 -8.92 1.75
CA PHE A 150 -36.18 -9.65 2.12
C PHE A 150 -35.05 -9.59 1.06
N PRO A 151 -35.33 -9.68 -0.26
CA PRO A 151 -34.31 -9.51 -1.29
C PRO A 151 -33.55 -8.16 -1.22
N ALA A 152 -34.23 -7.06 -0.86
CA ALA A 152 -33.60 -5.75 -0.74
C ALA A 152 -32.67 -5.69 0.48
N LEU A 153 -33.09 -6.26 1.62
CA LEU A 153 -32.25 -6.36 2.82
C LEU A 153 -31.02 -7.23 2.57
N ALA A 154 -31.19 -8.36 1.88
CA ALA A 154 -30.10 -9.25 1.49
C ALA A 154 -29.14 -8.58 0.49
N ALA A 155 -29.64 -7.77 -0.44
CA ALA A 155 -28.82 -7.00 -1.37
C ALA A 155 -27.97 -5.94 -0.63
N VAL A 156 -28.55 -5.20 0.32
CA VAL A 156 -27.81 -4.22 1.13
C VAL A 156 -26.75 -4.89 2.01
N ALA A 157 -27.11 -6.01 2.63
CA ALA A 157 -26.21 -6.79 3.48
C ALA A 157 -25.02 -7.41 2.71
N SER A 158 -25.13 -7.57 1.39
CA SER A 158 -24.08 -8.18 0.55
C SER A 158 -23.30 -7.15 -0.29
N LEU A 159 -23.96 -6.10 -0.80
CA LEU A 159 -23.33 -5.09 -1.66
C LEU A 159 -22.47 -4.09 -0.87
N ILE A 160 -22.92 -3.64 0.31
CA ILE A 160 -22.16 -2.69 1.12
C ILE A 160 -20.81 -3.28 1.51
N PRO A 161 -20.73 -4.52 2.03
CA PRO A 161 -19.43 -5.10 2.35
C PRO A 161 -18.50 -5.21 1.15
N LEU A 162 -19.04 -5.62 -0.01
CA LEU A 162 -18.26 -5.76 -1.26
C LEU A 162 -17.69 -4.42 -1.74
N ALA A 163 -18.48 -3.34 -1.69
CA ALA A 163 -18.03 -2.01 -2.05
C ALA A 163 -16.89 -1.52 -1.12
N PHE A 164 -17.05 -1.72 0.19
CA PHE A 164 -16.03 -1.35 1.17
C PHE A 164 -14.75 -2.19 1.02
N ALA A 165 -14.87 -3.49 0.77
CA ALA A 165 -13.73 -4.37 0.51
C ALA A 165 -12.90 -3.88 -0.67
N THR A 166 -13.58 -3.50 -1.75
CA THR A 166 -12.97 -2.97 -2.96
C THR A 166 -12.26 -1.66 -2.67
N TYR A 167 -12.93 -0.75 -1.94
CA TYR A 167 -12.35 0.52 -1.51
C TYR A 167 -11.09 0.34 -0.64
N PHE A 168 -11.13 -0.49 0.41
CA PHE A 168 -9.98 -0.70 1.29
C PHE A 168 -8.82 -1.38 0.57
N THR A 169 -9.10 -2.31 -0.33
CA THR A 169 -8.09 -2.94 -1.17
C THR A 169 -7.44 -1.93 -2.11
N TRP A 170 -8.23 -1.05 -2.71
CA TRP A 170 -7.76 0.02 -3.58
C TRP A 170 -6.85 1.00 -2.83
N VAL A 171 -7.27 1.48 -1.65
CA VAL A 171 -6.54 2.47 -0.85
C VAL A 171 -5.12 2.01 -0.49
N GLN A 172 -4.91 0.71 -0.26
CA GLN A 172 -3.61 0.14 0.09
C GLN A 172 -2.84 -0.44 -1.10
N HIS A 173 -3.43 -0.50 -2.30
CA HIS A 173 -2.85 -1.24 -3.42
C HIS A 173 -1.46 -0.73 -3.81
N ALA A 174 -1.35 0.57 -4.07
CA ALA A 174 -0.10 1.23 -4.44
C ALA A 174 1.02 1.14 -3.37
N PRO A 175 0.76 1.40 -2.07
CA PRO A 175 1.80 1.25 -1.05
C PRO A 175 2.20 -0.21 -0.83
N ALA A 176 1.26 -1.16 -0.89
CA ALA A 176 1.56 -2.58 -0.71
C ALA A 176 2.30 -3.19 -1.92
N SER A 177 2.00 -2.75 -3.15
CA SER A 177 2.73 -3.20 -4.34
C SER A 177 4.19 -2.73 -4.31
N ALA A 178 4.41 -1.44 -4.03
CA ALA A 178 5.76 -0.88 -3.90
C ALA A 178 6.58 -1.58 -2.80
N ALA A 179 5.95 -1.95 -1.68
CA ALA A 179 6.62 -2.67 -0.61
C ALA A 179 6.98 -4.12 -0.98
N ARG A 180 6.12 -4.81 -1.74
CA ARG A 180 6.41 -6.16 -2.28
C ARG A 180 7.56 -6.13 -3.28
N GLU A 181 7.58 -5.15 -4.18
CA GLU A 181 8.71 -4.91 -5.10
C GLU A 181 10.01 -4.65 -4.34
N ALA A 182 9.91 -4.03 -3.16
CA ALA A 182 11.05 -3.79 -2.28
C ALA A 182 11.48 -5.02 -1.45
N GLY A 183 10.72 -6.13 -1.49
CA GLY A 183 11.06 -7.40 -0.85
C GLY A 183 10.23 -7.77 0.39
N ALA A 184 9.10 -7.09 0.65
CA ALA A 184 8.17 -7.49 1.71
C ALA A 184 7.57 -8.88 1.47
N ARG A 185 7.44 -9.64 2.56
CA ARG A 185 6.87 -10.99 2.52
C ARG A 185 5.34 -10.93 2.63
N LYS A 186 4.68 -11.96 2.14
CA LYS A 186 3.23 -12.13 2.34
C LYS A 186 3.00 -12.73 3.73
N ALA A 187 2.18 -12.06 4.54
CA ALA A 187 1.73 -12.57 5.82
C ALA A 187 0.83 -13.81 5.65
N SER A 188 0.74 -14.63 6.70
CA SER A 188 -0.20 -15.75 6.75
C SER A 188 -1.65 -15.29 6.61
N VAL A 189 -2.43 -16.03 5.83
CA VAL A 189 -3.85 -15.76 5.55
C VAL A 189 -4.80 -16.59 6.42
N VAL A 190 -4.27 -17.48 7.26
CA VAL A 190 -5.06 -18.43 8.06
C VAL A 190 -6.00 -17.71 9.02
N LEU A 191 -5.49 -16.70 9.75
CA LEU A 191 -6.28 -15.97 10.74
C LEU A 191 -7.44 -15.19 10.07
N PRO A 192 -7.21 -14.42 8.98
CA PRO A 192 -8.30 -13.84 8.18
C PRO A 192 -9.33 -14.86 7.69
N LEU A 193 -8.90 -16.02 7.20
CA LEU A 193 -9.79 -17.06 6.70
C LEU A 193 -10.64 -17.67 7.82
N LEU A 194 -10.04 -17.90 8.99
CA LEU A 194 -10.73 -18.45 10.15
C LEU A 194 -11.78 -17.47 10.69
N PHE A 195 -11.42 -16.20 10.85
CA PHE A 195 -12.38 -15.15 11.24
C PHE A 195 -13.47 -14.95 10.17
N GLY A 196 -13.11 -14.97 8.90
CA GLY A 196 -14.05 -14.90 7.78
C GLY A 196 -15.05 -16.05 7.80
N LEU A 197 -14.61 -17.27 8.08
CA LEU A 197 -15.47 -18.46 8.19
C LEU A 197 -16.44 -18.36 9.38
N ILE A 198 -15.94 -17.99 10.57
CA ILE A 198 -16.79 -17.81 11.77
C ILE A 198 -17.90 -16.79 11.51
N LEU A 199 -17.55 -15.67 10.89
CA LEU A 199 -18.53 -14.63 10.54
C LEU A 199 -19.49 -15.04 9.43
N ALA A 200 -19.04 -15.79 8.42
CA ALA A 200 -19.91 -16.31 7.36
C ALA A 200 -20.98 -17.25 7.96
N ILE A 201 -20.60 -18.10 8.90
CA ILE A 201 -21.53 -18.96 9.65
C ILE A 201 -22.53 -18.10 10.44
N ALA A 202 -22.05 -17.05 11.13
CA ALA A 202 -22.91 -16.14 11.89
C ALA A 202 -23.91 -15.37 11.00
N GLN A 203 -23.47 -14.88 9.84
CA GLN A 203 -24.35 -14.19 8.87
C GLN A 203 -25.37 -15.14 8.25
N ALA A 204 -24.96 -16.35 7.88
CA ALA A 204 -25.88 -17.38 7.38
C ALA A 204 -26.97 -17.71 8.42
N PHE A 205 -26.58 -17.83 9.70
CA PHE A 205 -27.51 -18.04 10.80
C PHE A 205 -28.45 -16.84 11.01
N ALA A 206 -27.93 -15.61 10.94
CA ALA A 206 -28.72 -14.39 11.09
C ALA A 206 -29.75 -14.23 9.96
N LEU A 207 -29.37 -14.49 8.70
CA LEU A 207 -30.27 -14.47 7.55
C LEU A 207 -31.34 -15.57 7.64
N TRP A 208 -30.94 -16.76 8.08
CA TRP A 208 -31.89 -17.86 8.32
C TRP A 208 -32.89 -17.53 9.42
N PHE A 209 -32.44 -16.93 10.53
CA PHE A 209 -33.32 -16.47 11.61
C PHE A 209 -34.28 -15.37 11.16
N LEU A 210 -33.79 -14.38 10.39
CA LEU A 210 -34.62 -13.34 9.78
C LEU A 210 -35.67 -13.93 8.85
N ARG A 211 -35.28 -14.90 8.01
CA ARG A 211 -36.22 -15.61 7.14
C ARG A 211 -37.33 -16.30 7.93
N ILE A 212 -37.00 -17.04 8.99
CA ILE A 212 -38.00 -17.68 9.86
C ILE A 212 -38.93 -16.65 10.51
N ARG A 213 -38.41 -15.50 10.93
CA ARG A 213 -39.22 -14.44 11.54
C ARG A 213 -40.14 -13.72 10.56
N LEU A 214 -39.72 -13.55 9.31
CA LEU A 214 -40.48 -12.85 8.28
C LEU A 214 -41.45 -13.77 7.50
N GLU A 215 -41.14 -15.06 7.37
CA GLU A 215 -41.95 -16.05 6.63
C GLU A 215 -42.71 -17.04 7.55
N GLY A 216 -42.43 -17.03 8.86
CA GLY A 216 -43.03 -17.98 9.81
C GLY A 216 -44.45 -17.60 10.24
N PRO A 217 -45.32 -18.57 10.58
CA PRO A 217 -46.76 -18.38 10.85
C PRO A 217 -47.09 -17.65 12.17
N PHE A 218 -46.13 -17.05 12.85
CA PHE A 218 -46.30 -16.49 14.20
C PHE A 218 -46.95 -15.09 14.26
N LEU A 219 -47.31 -14.48 13.13
CA LEU A 219 -48.02 -13.20 13.06
C LEU A 219 -49.32 -13.28 12.24
N GLY A 220 -49.94 -14.46 12.21
CA GLY A 220 -51.35 -14.62 11.84
C GLY A 220 -52.21 -14.77 13.10
N ALA A 221 -52.36 -13.70 13.88
CA ALA A 221 -53.36 -13.53 14.93
C ALA A 221 -53.59 -12.04 15.17
#